data_AF-A0A8J7QXT7-F1
#
_entry.id   AF-A0A8J7QXT7-F1
#
_cell.length_a   1.000
_cell.length_b   1.000
_cell.length_c   1.000
_cell.angle_alpha   90.00
_cell.angle_beta   90.00
_cell.angle_gamma   90.00
#
_symmetry.space_group_name_H-M   'P 1'
#
loop_
_entity.id
_entity.type
_entity.pdbx_description
1 polymer ?
#
loop_
_entity_poly.entity_id
_entity_poly.type
_entity_poly.pdbx_seq_one_letter_code
_entity_poly.pdbx_strand_id
1 'polypeptide(L)'
;ESYAKTIGIEAATASRIGRTMILPAAMKAQGQAASLVGRTREALGDVPDAEAGFLGRLTSLTAGFMQSLDALDEQRALMDGTSGALACARAARDGVLPAMQECRRLADLLESAVDARDWPLPSYAELMWTH
;
A
#
# COMPACT_ATOMS: atom_id res chain seq x y z
N GLU A 1 -17.15 -0.98 -23.26
CA GLU A 1 -17.18 -1.92 -22.11
C GLU A 1 -15.81 -2.47 -21.70
N SER A 2 -14.94 -2.88 -22.64
CA SER A 2 -13.64 -3.49 -22.28
C SER A 2 -12.78 -2.65 -21.33
N TYR A 3 -12.75 -1.31 -21.49
CA TYR A 3 -11.93 -0.43 -20.65
C TYR A 3 -12.28 -0.52 -19.15
N ALA A 4 -13.54 -0.25 -18.79
CA ALA A 4 -13.96 -0.25 -17.38
C ALA A 4 -13.79 -1.63 -16.74
N LYS A 5 -14.01 -2.70 -17.51
CA LYS A 5 -13.78 -4.08 -17.05
C LYS A 5 -12.31 -4.36 -16.75
N THR A 6 -11.41 -3.96 -17.64
CA THR A 6 -9.96 -4.12 -17.43
C THR A 6 -9.51 -3.38 -16.17
N ILE A 7 -9.89 -2.10 -16.04
CA ILE A 7 -9.57 -1.29 -14.85
C ILE A 7 -10.13 -1.93 -13.58
N GLY A 8 -11.37 -2.44 -13.61
CA GLY A 8 -11.95 -3.13 -12.46
C GLY A 8 -11.17 -4.36 -12.00
N ILE A 9 -10.64 -5.16 -12.93
CA ILE A 9 -9.81 -6.36 -12.64
C ILE A 9 -8.45 -5.94 -12.08
N GLU A 10 -7.81 -4.94 -12.67
CA GLU A 10 -6.53 -4.41 -12.20
C GLU A 10 -6.67 -3.85 -10.79
N ALA A 11 -7.73 -3.09 -10.53
CA ALA A 11 -8.05 -2.53 -9.22
C ALA A 11 -8.31 -3.62 -8.17
N ALA A 12 -9.04 -4.68 -8.54
CA ALA A 12 -9.26 -5.84 -7.68
C ALA A 12 -7.94 -6.53 -7.31
N THR A 13 -7.07 -6.67 -8.30
CA THR A 13 -5.77 -7.32 -8.15
C THR A 13 -4.85 -6.48 -7.26
N ALA A 14 -4.82 -5.16 -7.48
CA ALA A 14 -4.06 -4.21 -6.67
C ALA A 14 -4.52 -4.22 -5.21
N SER A 15 -5.84 -4.18 -4.95
CA SER A 15 -6.40 -4.27 -3.60
C SER A 15 -6.00 -5.59 -2.92
N ARG A 16 -6.13 -6.71 -3.63
CA ARG A 16 -5.72 -8.03 -3.13
C ARG A 16 -4.24 -8.05 -2.76
N ILE A 17 -3.34 -7.64 -3.67
CA ILE A 17 -1.88 -7.60 -3.40
C ILE A 17 -1.58 -6.68 -2.20
N GLY A 18 -2.20 -5.50 -2.16
CA GLY A 18 -2.05 -4.56 -1.06
C GLY A 18 -2.41 -5.16 0.29
N ARG A 19 -3.54 -5.87 0.37
CA ARG A 19 -4.04 -6.46 1.63
C ARG A 19 -3.34 -7.75 2.03
N THR A 20 -2.98 -8.61 1.09
CA THR A 20 -2.44 -9.94 1.42
C THR A 20 -0.92 -10.00 1.45
N MET A 21 -0.23 -9.02 0.84
CA MET A 21 1.24 -9.02 0.75
C MET A 21 1.82 -7.77 1.42
N ILE A 22 1.50 -6.58 0.90
CA ILE A 22 2.18 -5.33 1.31
C ILE A 22 1.81 -4.95 2.76
N LEU A 23 0.53 -4.93 3.13
CA LEU A 23 0.09 -4.57 4.48
C LEU A 23 0.70 -5.48 5.56
N PRO A 24 0.67 -6.82 5.44
CA PRO A 24 1.33 -7.71 6.39
C PRO A 24 2.83 -7.43 6.55
N ALA A 25 3.54 -7.18 5.45
CA ALA A 25 4.96 -6.84 5.49
C ALA A 25 5.21 -5.50 6.21
N ALA A 26 4.43 -4.48 5.91
CA ALA A 26 4.50 -3.18 6.56
C ALA A 26 4.20 -3.26 8.07
N MET A 27 3.15 -4.01 8.47
CA MET A 27 2.81 -4.22 9.87
C MET A 27 3.89 -5.01 10.62
N LYS A 28 4.52 -5.98 9.98
CA LYS A 28 5.66 -6.71 10.55
C LYS A 28 6.85 -5.78 10.80
N ALA A 29 7.22 -4.96 9.82
CA ALA A 29 8.29 -3.96 9.96
C ALA A 29 7.97 -2.93 11.06
N GLN A 30 6.73 -2.46 11.12
CA GLN A 30 6.27 -1.57 12.19
C GLN A 30 6.39 -2.23 13.57
N GLY A 31 6.04 -3.51 13.70
CA GLY A 31 6.19 -4.27 14.96
C GLY A 31 7.65 -4.45 15.39
N GLN A 32 8.56 -4.69 14.43
CA GLN A 32 10.00 -4.74 14.70
C GLN A 32 10.53 -3.37 15.15
N ALA A 33 10.14 -2.29 14.48
CA ALA A 33 10.52 -0.93 14.84
C ALA A 33 10.00 -0.54 16.24
N ALA A 34 8.76 -0.90 16.57
CA ALA A 34 8.20 -0.67 17.90
C ALA A 34 8.95 -1.45 18.98
N SER A 35 9.32 -2.70 18.70
CA SER A 35 10.11 -3.53 19.61
C SER A 35 11.50 -2.95 19.84
N LEU A 36 12.14 -2.42 18.79
CA LEU A 36 13.43 -1.72 18.89
C LEU A 36 13.32 -0.50 19.80
N VAL A 37 12.38 0.40 19.51
CA VAL A 37 12.13 1.61 20.32
C VAL A 37 11.90 1.28 21.79
N GLY A 38 11.12 0.23 22.08
CA GLY A 38 10.87 -0.23 23.45
C GLY A 38 12.15 -0.68 24.16
N ARG A 39 12.96 -1.51 23.50
CA ARG A 39 14.24 -2.01 24.05
C ARG A 39 15.26 -0.89 24.25
N THR A 40 15.35 0.06 23.32
CA THR A 40 16.24 1.22 23.45
C THR A 40 15.86 2.07 24.65
N ARG A 41 14.55 2.32 24.84
CA ARG A 41 14.03 3.03 26.02
C ARG A 41 14.36 2.31 27.33
N GLU A 42 14.18 0.99 27.37
CA GLU A 42 14.49 0.18 28.56
C GLU A 42 15.98 0.24 28.91
N ALA A 43 16.87 0.24 27.91
CA ALA A 43 18.31 0.24 28.12
C ALA A 43 18.88 1.64 28.48
N LEU A 44 18.36 2.71 27.88
CA LEU A 44 18.93 4.05 27.97
C LEU A 44 18.08 5.03 28.80
N GLY A 45 16.83 4.68 29.12
CA GLY A 45 15.86 5.57 29.75
C GLY A 45 15.22 6.59 28.79
N ASP A 46 15.67 6.62 27.53
CA ASP A 46 15.21 7.54 26.50
C ASP A 46 15.22 6.88 25.11
N VAL A 47 14.55 7.48 24.13
CA VAL A 47 14.48 7.00 22.74
C VAL A 47 15.11 8.03 21.80
N PRO A 48 16.11 7.66 21.00
CA PRO A 48 16.66 8.53 19.98
C PRO A 48 15.59 8.99 18.98
N ASP A 49 15.61 10.28 18.62
CA ASP A 49 14.66 10.89 17.68
C ASP A 49 14.57 10.14 16.34
N ALA A 50 15.69 9.55 15.88
CA ALA A 50 15.74 8.76 14.66
C ALA A 50 14.85 7.51 14.73
N GLU A 51 14.85 6.78 15.84
CA GLU A 51 14.04 5.56 16.02
C GLU A 51 12.56 5.92 16.18
N ALA A 52 12.25 6.93 17.00
CA ALA A 52 10.89 7.42 17.16
C ALA A 52 10.31 7.96 15.84
N GLY A 53 11.10 8.71 15.09
CA GLY A 53 10.73 9.24 13.77
C GLY A 53 10.50 8.13 12.73
N PHE A 54 11.34 7.10 12.72
CA PHE A 54 11.18 5.95 11.82
C PHE A 54 9.90 5.16 12.12
N LEU A 55 9.62 4.86 13.40
CA LEU A 55 8.38 4.20 13.82
C LEU A 55 7.15 5.05 13.46
N GLY A 56 7.21 6.36 13.70
CA GLY A 56 6.15 7.29 13.33
C GLY A 56 5.87 7.27 11.83
N ARG A 57 6.91 7.33 11.00
CA ARG A 57 6.80 7.24 9.53
C ARG A 57 6.15 5.93 9.09
N LEU A 58 6.61 4.78 9.58
CA LEU A 58 6.03 3.47 9.24
C LEU A 58 4.56 3.39 9.63
N THR A 59 4.21 3.90 10.82
CA THR A 59 2.82 3.90 11.31
C THR A 59 1.92 4.75 10.42
N SER A 60 2.35 5.97 10.08
CA SER A 60 1.59 6.85 9.18
C SER A 60 1.44 6.27 7.78
N LEU A 61 2.50 5.69 7.20
CA LEU A 61 2.44 5.07 5.87
C LEU A 61 1.53 3.84 5.85
N THR A 62 1.63 2.96 6.86
CA THR A 62 0.79 1.75 6.96
C THR A 62 -0.68 2.12 7.11
N ALA A 63 -1.00 3.08 7.98
CA ALA A 63 -2.37 3.56 8.18
C ALA A 63 -2.93 4.25 6.92
N GLY A 64 -2.12 5.07 6.25
CA GLY A 64 -2.50 5.72 5.00
C GLY A 64 -2.73 4.72 3.87
N PHE A 65 -1.86 3.71 3.74
CA PHE A 65 -2.01 2.68 2.72
C PHE A 65 -3.29 1.86 2.93
N MET A 66 -3.59 1.48 4.17
CA MET A 66 -4.85 0.80 4.50
C MET A 66 -6.07 1.62 4.10
N GLN A 67 -6.10 2.91 4.45
CA GLN A 67 -7.19 3.83 4.05
C GLN A 67 -7.30 3.99 2.53
N SER A 68 -6.17 4.04 1.81
CA SER A 68 -6.18 4.13 0.34
C SER A 68 -6.76 2.88 -0.32
N LEU A 69 -6.52 1.69 0.25
CA LEU A 69 -7.08 0.43 -0.23
C LEU A 69 -8.61 0.38 0.01
N ASP A 70 -9.07 0.88 1.15
CA ASP A 70 -10.50 0.99 1.44
C ASP A 70 -11.18 1.95 0.45
N ALA A 71 -10.58 3.13 0.21
CA ALA A 71 -11.06 4.09 -0.78
C ALA A 71 -11.08 3.50 -2.21
N LEU A 72 -10.08 2.69 -2.59
CA LEU A 72 -10.06 1.99 -3.87
C LEU A 72 -11.24 1.02 -4.00
N ASP A 73 -11.50 0.22 -2.96
CA ASP A 73 -12.62 -0.73 -2.96
C ASP A 73 -13.98 -0.01 -3.01
N GLU A 74 -14.12 1.14 -2.37
CA GLU A 74 -15.31 1.99 -2.49
C GLU A 74 -15.51 2.51 -3.92
N GLN A 75 -14.47 3.06 -4.56
CA GLN A 75 -14.57 3.54 -5.95
C GLN A 75 -14.92 2.43 -6.92
N ARG A 76 -14.40 1.21 -6.71
CA ARG A 76 -14.76 0.03 -7.49
C ARG A 76 -16.24 -0.33 -7.30
N ALA A 77 -16.74 -0.35 -6.07
CA ALA A 77 -18.14 -0.63 -5.80
C ALA A 77 -19.08 0.40 -6.45
N LEU A 78 -18.72 1.69 -6.45
CA LEU A 78 -19.46 2.74 -7.15
C LEU A 78 -19.49 2.53 -8.66
N MET A 79 -18.36 2.14 -9.26
CA MET A 79 -18.27 1.81 -10.68
C MET A 79 -19.14 0.60 -11.03
N ASP A 80 -19.13 -0.46 -10.21
CA ASP A 80 -19.92 -1.68 -10.42
C ASP A 80 -21.43 -1.41 -10.32
N GLY A 81 -21.84 -0.45 -9.49
CA GLY A 81 -23.23 0.02 -9.40
C GLY A 81 -23.66 0.96 -10.53
N THR A 82 -22.74 1.41 -11.39
CA THR A 82 -23.03 2.34 -12.48
C THR A 82 -23.54 1.61 -13.72
N SER A 83 -24.63 2.09 -14.31
CA SER A 83 -25.18 1.56 -15.57
C SER A 83 -24.75 2.39 -16.78
N GLY A 84 -24.44 1.70 -17.88
CA GLY A 84 -24.14 2.31 -19.17
C GLY A 84 -22.65 2.51 -19.44
N ALA A 85 -22.21 2.07 -20.62
CA ALA A 85 -20.78 1.94 -20.95
C ALA A 85 -19.97 3.23 -20.80
N LEU A 86 -20.53 4.40 -21.15
CA LEU A 86 -19.85 5.69 -21.03
C LEU A 86 -19.71 6.13 -19.57
N ALA A 87 -20.74 5.89 -18.75
CA ALA A 87 -20.71 6.25 -17.34
C ALA A 87 -19.73 5.35 -16.58
N CYS A 88 -19.72 4.04 -16.83
CA CYS A 88 -18.72 3.13 -16.28
C CYS A 88 -17.29 3.52 -16.69
N ALA A 89 -17.07 3.93 -17.93
CA ALA A 89 -15.76 4.37 -18.40
C ALA A 89 -15.29 5.65 -17.68
N ARG A 90 -16.20 6.59 -17.40
CA ARG A 90 -15.87 7.79 -16.61
C ARG A 90 -15.58 7.44 -15.15
N ALA A 91 -16.39 6.59 -14.52
CA ALA A 91 -16.15 6.12 -13.15
C ALA A 91 -14.80 5.41 -13.01
N ALA A 92 -14.44 4.56 -13.98
CA ALA A 92 -13.14 3.91 -14.04
C ALA A 92 -11.98 4.92 -14.14
N ARG A 93 -12.10 5.90 -15.05
CA ARG A 93 -11.04 6.91 -15.31
C ARG A 93 -10.89 7.92 -14.18
N ASP A 94 -12.01 8.42 -13.65
CA ASP A 94 -12.04 9.57 -12.74
C ASP A 94 -12.07 9.18 -11.26
N GLY A 95 -12.48 7.94 -10.94
CA GLY A 95 -12.56 7.43 -9.58
C GLY A 95 -11.54 6.32 -9.30
N VAL A 96 -11.67 5.19 -10.01
CA VAL A 96 -10.87 3.99 -9.74
C VAL A 96 -9.38 4.20 -10.05
N LEU A 97 -9.06 4.76 -11.21
CA LEU A 97 -7.67 4.94 -11.63
C LEU A 97 -6.87 5.88 -10.68
N PRO A 98 -7.40 7.05 -10.26
CA PRO A 98 -6.72 7.87 -9.24
C PRO A 98 -6.56 7.16 -7.89
N ALA A 99 -7.57 6.40 -7.44
CA ALA A 99 -7.46 5.63 -6.20
C ALA A 99 -6.36 4.55 -6.28
N MET A 100 -6.23 3.88 -7.43
CA MET A 100 -5.13 2.94 -7.67
C MET A 100 -3.77 3.62 -7.66
N GLN A 101 -3.66 4.82 -8.23
CA GLN A 101 -2.41 5.59 -8.24
C GLN A 101 -1.98 5.97 -6.83
N GLU A 102 -2.91 6.34 -5.96
CA GLU A 102 -2.61 6.64 -4.56
C GLU A 102 -2.17 5.39 -3.79
N CYS A 103 -2.85 4.26 -3.97
CA CYS A 103 -2.40 2.98 -3.42
C CYS A 103 -0.96 2.66 -3.86
N ARG A 104 -0.67 2.84 -5.15
CA ARG A 104 0.68 2.62 -5.70
C ARG A 104 1.72 3.54 -5.06
N ARG A 105 1.43 4.84 -4.98
CA ARG A 105 2.33 5.83 -4.37
C ARG A 105 2.67 5.46 -2.93
N LEU A 106 1.70 5.02 -2.15
CA LEU A 106 1.91 4.61 -0.76
C LEU A 106 2.64 3.26 -0.65
N ALA A 107 2.37 2.32 -1.55
CA ALA A 107 3.12 1.07 -1.65
C ALA A 107 4.60 1.32 -1.96
N ASP A 108 4.92 2.19 -2.92
CA ASP A 108 6.30 2.55 -3.29
C ASP A 108 7.03 3.21 -2.11
N LEU A 109 6.33 4.03 -1.31
CA LEU A 109 6.90 4.62 -0.09
C LEU A 109 7.16 3.57 1.00
N LEU A 110 6.26 2.59 1.15
CA LEU A 110 6.47 1.47 2.06
C LEU A 110 7.64 0.58 1.60
N GLU A 111 7.80 0.34 0.31
CA GLU A 111 8.94 -0.40 -0.26
C GLU A 111 10.27 0.23 0.16
N SER A 112 10.35 1.57 0.13
CA SER A 112 11.56 2.29 0.53
C SER A 112 11.84 2.27 2.04
N ALA A 113 10.85 1.93 2.86
CA ALA A 113 10.93 1.99 4.33
C ALA A 113 11.05 0.60 4.98
N VAL A 114 10.66 -0.47 4.29
CA VAL A 114 10.72 -1.86 4.77
C VAL A 114 12.04 -2.51 4.31
N ASP A 115 12.62 -3.38 5.14
CA ASP A 115 13.82 -4.15 4.76
C ASP A 115 13.51 -5.02 3.53
N ALA A 116 14.41 -5.01 2.54
CA ALA A 116 14.24 -5.76 1.29
C ALA A 116 13.99 -7.27 1.51
N ARG A 117 14.49 -7.85 2.61
CA ARG A 117 14.25 -9.27 2.96
C ARG A 117 12.83 -9.55 3.44
N ASP A 118 12.18 -8.53 4.00
CA ASP A 118 10.80 -8.60 4.48
C ASP A 118 9.79 -8.09 3.43
N TRP A 119 10.26 -7.48 2.34
CA TRP A 119 9.42 -7.01 1.24
C TRP A 119 8.97 -8.19 0.34
N PRO A 120 7.65 -8.35 0.10
CA PRO A 120 7.11 -9.56 -0.52
C PRO A 120 7.06 -9.52 -2.05
N LEU A 121 7.41 -8.39 -2.66
CA LEU A 121 7.40 -8.20 -4.11
C LEU A 121 8.83 -8.11 -4.63
N PRO A 122 9.14 -8.72 -5.78
CA PRO A 122 10.44 -8.54 -6.40
C PRO A 122 10.61 -7.07 -6.79
N SER A 123 11.78 -6.53 -6.52
CA SER A 123 12.18 -5.22 -7.01
C SER A 123 12.22 -5.20 -8.54
N TYR A 124 12.15 -3.99 -9.12
CA TYR A 124 12.27 -3.83 -10.56
C TYR A 124 13.58 -4.41 -11.12
N ALA A 125 14.67 -4.31 -10.35
CA ALA A 125 15.95 -4.87 -10.75
C ALA A 125 15.91 -6.40 -10.81
N GLU A 126 15.23 -7.04 -9.86
CA GLU A 126 15.04 -8.49 -9.83
C GLU A 126 14.18 -9.00 -10.98
N LEU A 127 13.13 -8.26 -11.33
CA LEU A 127 12.27 -8.61 -12.47
C LEU A 127 12.99 -8.53 -13.82
N MET A 128 13.98 -7.64 -13.95
CA MET A 128 14.61 -7.33 -15.23
C MET A 128 15.94 -8.03 -15.47
N TRP A 129 16.70 -8.40 -14.42
CA TRP A 129 18.08 -8.87 -14.56
C TRP A 129 18.47 -10.11 -13.76
N THR A 130 17.65 -10.55 -12.79
CA THR A 130 17.99 -11.70 -11.94
C THR A 130 17.11 -12.89 -12.33
N HIS A 131 17.66 -13.80 -13.15
CA HIS A 131 17.10 -15.12 -13.46
C HIS A 131 17.92 -16.22 -12.80
#